data_AF-A0A7H0GL23-F1
#
_entry.id   AF-A0A7H0GL23-F1
#
_cell.length_a   1.000
_cell.length_b   1.000
_cell.length_c   1.000
_cell.angle_alpha   90.00
_cell.angle_beta   90.00
_cell.angle_gamma   90.00
#
_symmetry.space_group_name_H-M   'P 1'
#
loop_
_entity.id
_entity.type
_entity.pdbx_description
1 polymer ?
#
loop_
_entity_poly.entity_id
_entity_poly.type
_entity_poly.pdbx_seq_one_letter_code
_entity_poly.pdbx_strand_id
1 'polypeptide(L)'
;MGQSVFVENRPGANGNIGSDAVAKAAPDGYTLLLAADGTMAINPALYANLPFKPEQDFIPISRIAMVPLVIVASPTLKVNTLQELVGRSKTGAENFDFSSAGVGSAGI
;
A
#
# COMPACT_ATOMS: atom_id res chain seq x y z
N MET A 1 17.58 -27.04 3.51
CA MET A 1 16.61 -26.02 3.09
C MET A 1 15.63 -26.69 2.14
N GLY A 2 14.34 -26.67 2.46
CA GLY A 2 13.29 -27.42 1.74
C GLY A 2 11.94 -27.41 2.48
N GLN A 3 11.70 -26.37 3.29
CA GLN A 3 10.43 -26.19 3.99
C GLN A 3 9.44 -25.50 3.06
N SER A 4 8.18 -25.92 3.10
CA SER A 4 7.11 -25.26 2.35
C SER A 4 6.85 -23.86 2.91
N VAL A 5 6.57 -22.92 2.03
CA VAL A 5 6.10 -21.58 2.38
C VAL A 5 4.63 -21.50 2.01
N PHE A 6 3.79 -21.18 2.99
CA PHE A 6 2.35 -20.99 2.79
C PHE A 6 2.04 -19.49 2.79
N VAL A 7 1.33 -19.04 1.76
CA VAL A 7 0.94 -17.64 1.62
C VAL A 7 -0.48 -17.48 2.14
N GLU A 8 -0.65 -16.61 3.13
CA GLU A 8 -1.96 -16.23 3.68
C GLU A 8 -2.23 -14.75 3.40
N ASN A 9 -3.34 -14.46 2.72
CA ASN A 9 -3.76 -13.08 2.44
C ASN A 9 -4.68 -12.57 3.55
N ARG A 10 -4.23 -11.56 4.31
CA ARG A 10 -5.01 -10.88 5.36
C ARG A 10 -5.23 -9.39 5.01
N PRO A 11 -6.15 -9.07 4.09
CA PRO A 11 -6.40 -7.69 3.66
C PRO A 11 -7.20 -6.88 4.68
N GLY A 12 -7.27 -5.56 4.48
CA GLY A 12 -8.12 -4.64 5.24
C GLY A 12 -7.35 -3.61 6.06
N ALA A 13 -8.00 -2.48 6.36
CA ALA A 13 -7.43 -1.33 7.06
C ALA A 13 -6.07 -0.88 6.48
N ASN A 14 -5.98 -0.78 5.15
CA ASN A 14 -4.76 -0.48 4.41
C ASN A 14 -3.55 -1.38 4.80
N GLY A 15 -3.81 -2.68 5.02
CA GLY A 15 -2.81 -3.68 5.37
C GLY A 15 -2.57 -3.85 6.88
N ASN A 16 -3.18 -3.01 7.74
CA ASN A 16 -2.94 -3.06 9.18
C ASN A 16 -3.35 -4.39 9.82
N ILE A 17 -4.39 -5.08 9.31
CA ILE A 17 -4.84 -6.36 9.87
C ILE A 17 -3.75 -7.43 9.75
N GLY A 18 -3.13 -7.55 8.56
CA GLY A 18 -2.02 -8.48 8.35
C GLY A 18 -0.78 -8.08 9.14
N SER A 19 -0.42 -6.79 9.13
CA SER A 19 0.74 -6.29 9.88
C SER A 19 0.61 -6.50 11.38
N ASP A 20 -0.54 -6.20 11.98
CA ASP A 20 -0.79 -6.41 13.41
C ASP A 20 -0.63 -7.87 13.82
N ALA A 21 -1.16 -8.79 13.00
CA ALA A 21 -1.05 -10.21 13.26
C ALA A 21 0.41 -10.70 13.24
N VAL A 22 1.25 -10.19 12.33
CA VAL A 22 2.67 -10.57 12.26
C VAL A 22 3.48 -9.89 13.37
N ALA A 23 3.20 -8.62 13.69
CA ALA A 23 3.86 -7.91 14.80
C ALA A 23 3.70 -8.63 16.15
N LYS A 24 2.57 -9.34 16.34
CA LYS A 24 2.24 -10.10 17.56
C LYS A 24 2.59 -11.59 17.47
N ALA A 25 3.16 -12.05 16.36
CA ALA A 25 3.57 -13.44 16.20
C ALA A 25 4.80 -13.78 17.06
N ALA A 26 5.06 -15.08 17.25
CA ALA A 26 6.30 -15.51 17.88
C ALA A 26 7.51 -15.04 17.03
N PRO A 27 8.56 -14.45 17.63
CA PRO A 27 9.74 -13.97 16.90
C PRO A 27 10.71 -15.13 16.57
N ASP A 28 10.19 -16.21 15.97
CA ASP A 28 10.92 -17.45 15.67
C ASP A 28 11.30 -17.59 14.18
N GLY A 29 10.88 -16.62 13.35
CA GLY A 29 11.18 -16.58 11.92
C GLY A 29 10.24 -17.39 11.03
N TYR A 30 9.20 -18.03 11.56
CA TYR A 30 8.23 -18.81 10.77
C TYR A 30 7.03 -18.00 10.28
N THR A 31 6.80 -16.82 10.87
CA THR A 31 5.76 -15.89 10.43
C THR A 31 6.42 -14.63 9.86
N LEU A 32 6.22 -14.38 8.57
CA LEU A 32 6.83 -13.26 7.85
C LEU A 32 5.73 -12.35 7.27
N LEU A 33 6.01 -11.05 7.25
CA LEU A 33 5.16 -10.06 6.62
C LEU A 33 5.74 -9.68 5.25
N LEU A 34 4.93 -9.75 4.20
CA LEU A 34 5.22 -9.00 2.98
C LEU A 34 4.88 -7.53 3.24
N ALA A 35 5.89 -6.78 3.67
CA ALA A 35 5.74 -5.37 4.03
C ALA A 35 5.57 -4.49 2.78
N ALA A 36 4.82 -3.40 2.93
CA ALA A 36 4.57 -2.41 1.88
C ALA A 36 4.61 -0.99 2.45
N ASP A 37 4.80 0.01 1.57
CA ASP A 37 4.91 1.43 1.96
C ASP A 37 3.70 1.91 2.76
N GLY A 38 2.50 1.39 2.43
CA GLY A 38 1.26 1.66 3.14
C GLY A 38 1.39 1.40 4.64
N THR A 39 1.78 0.18 5.04
CA THR A 39 1.85 -0.20 6.46
C THR A 39 3.09 0.31 7.16
N MET A 40 4.19 0.49 6.44
CA MET A 40 5.48 0.84 7.05
C MET A 40 5.72 2.34 7.16
N ALA A 41 5.20 3.16 6.24
CA ALA A 41 5.48 4.59 6.17
C ALA A 41 4.23 5.47 6.20
N ILE A 42 3.14 5.06 5.54
CA ILE A 42 1.96 5.93 5.38
C ILE A 42 1.01 5.82 6.58
N ASN A 43 0.66 4.59 6.98
CA ASN A 43 -0.32 4.34 8.04
C ASN A 43 0.05 4.97 9.40
N PRO A 44 1.32 5.01 9.83
CA PRO A 44 1.70 5.73 11.05
C PRO A 44 1.32 7.21 11.06
N ALA A 45 1.25 7.85 9.90
CA ALA A 45 0.86 9.25 9.77
C ALA A 45 -0.67 9.44 9.61
N LEU A 46 -1.39 8.42 9.15
CA LEU A 46 -2.82 8.51 8.84
C LEU A 46 -3.74 7.97 9.94
N TYR A 47 -3.32 6.93 10.65
CA TYR A 47 -4.13 6.29 11.68
C TYR A 47 -3.74 6.83 13.06
N ALA A 48 -4.68 7.52 13.72
CA ALA A 48 -4.47 8.04 15.07
C ALA A 48 -4.11 6.93 16.08
N ASN A 49 -4.66 5.73 15.88
CA ASN A 49 -4.39 4.55 16.70
C ASN A 49 -3.95 3.40 15.79
N LEU A 50 -2.63 3.25 15.63
CA LEU A 50 -2.03 2.12 14.93
C LEU A 50 -1.70 1.01 15.94
N PRO A 51 -2.07 -0.27 15.69
CA PRO A 51 -1.92 -1.34 16.68
C PRO A 51 -0.51 -1.94 16.74
N PHE A 52 0.44 -1.40 15.95
CA PHE A 52 1.85 -1.77 15.91
C PHE A 52 2.70 -0.51 15.63
N LYS A 53 4.02 -0.64 15.81
CA LYS A 53 5.03 0.38 15.52
C LYS A 53 6.01 -0.17 14.49
N PRO A 54 5.97 0.27 13.21
CA PRO A 54 6.79 -0.29 12.14
C PRO A 54 8.28 -0.42 12.46
N GLU A 55 8.88 0.63 13.04
CA GLU A 55 10.32 0.68 13.35
C GLU A 55 10.73 -0.16 14.56
N GLN A 56 9.79 -0.55 15.43
CA GLN A 56 10.09 -1.26 16.69
C GLN A 56 9.67 -2.74 16.63
N ASP A 57 8.55 -3.03 15.95
CA ASP A 57 7.91 -4.35 15.99
C ASP A 57 8.33 -5.25 14.80
N PHE A 58 9.11 -4.73 13.85
CA PHE A 58 9.57 -5.50 12.69
C PHE A 58 11.08 -5.39 12.47
N ILE A 59 11.68 -6.53 12.10
CA ILE A 59 13.08 -6.60 11.65
C ILE A 59 13.08 -6.73 10.12
N PRO A 60 13.66 -5.78 9.38
CA PRO A 60 13.72 -5.85 7.92
C PRO A 60 14.67 -6.98 7.47
N ILE A 61 14.21 -7.83 6.56
CA ILE A 61 15.01 -8.93 5.99
C ILE A 61 15.66 -8.48 4.68
N SER A 62 14.85 -8.12 3.68
CA SER A 62 15.33 -7.63 2.38
C SER A 62 14.23 -6.93 1.59
N ARG A 63 14.62 -6.04 0.67
CA ARG A 63 13.72 -5.48 -0.33
C ARG A 63 13.71 -6.38 -1.57
N ILE A 64 12.57 -7.01 -1.86
CA ILE A 64 12.44 -7.94 -2.98
C ILE A 64 11.86 -7.30 -4.25
N ALA A 65 11.19 -6.16 -4.14
CA ALA A 65 10.58 -5.45 -5.26
C ALA A 65 10.56 -3.94 -5.03
N MET A 66 10.51 -3.19 -6.12
CA MET A 66 10.23 -1.75 -6.15
C MET A 66 9.29 -1.52 -7.32
N VAL A 67 8.11 -0.96 -7.05
CA VAL A 67 7.09 -0.73 -8.07
C VAL A 67 6.88 0.77 -8.21
N PRO A 68 7.19 1.37 -9.37
CA PRO A 68 6.89 2.79 -9.59
C PRO A 68 5.38 3.00 -9.72
N LEU A 69 4.89 4.08 -9.13
CA LEU A 69 3.51 4.51 -9.28
C LEU A 69 3.32 5.22 -10.62
N VAL A 70 2.25 4.87 -11.33
CA VAL A 70 1.90 5.46 -12.63
C VAL A 70 0.47 5.99 -12.61
N ILE A 71 0.25 7.10 -13.30
CA ILE A 71 -1.10 7.63 -13.56
C ILE A 71 -1.57 7.04 -14.87
N VAL A 72 -2.71 6.35 -14.85
CA VAL A 72 -3.35 5.78 -16.03
C VAL A 72 -4.71 6.44 -16.21
N ALA A 73 -4.94 7.01 -17.39
CA ALA A 73 -6.21 7.64 -17.74
C ALA A 73 -7.03 6.73 -18.66
N SER A 74 -8.36 6.78 -18.53
CA SER A 74 -9.25 6.10 -19.48
C SER A 74 -9.05 6.66 -20.90
N PRO A 75 -9.00 5.81 -21.95
CA PRO A 75 -8.94 6.28 -23.33
C PRO A 75 -10.12 7.19 -23.71
N THR A 76 -11.29 7.02 -23.07
CA THR A 76 -12.48 7.86 -23.29
C THR A 76 -12.26 9.31 -22.88
N LEU A 77 -11.32 9.54 -21.97
CA LEU A 77 -10.94 10.86 -21.50
C LEU A 77 -10.16 11.64 -22.55
N LYS A 78 -9.56 11.00 -23.57
CA LYS A 78 -8.83 11.69 -24.66
C LYS A 78 -7.79 12.71 -24.17
N VAL A 79 -7.07 12.38 -23.10
CA VAL A 79 -5.90 13.15 -22.63
C VAL A 79 -4.64 12.34 -22.95
N ASN A 80 -3.64 12.99 -23.53
CA ASN A 80 -2.40 12.36 -23.96
C ASN A 80 -1.21 12.78 -23.09
N THR A 81 -1.38 13.80 -22.25
CA THR A 81 -0.34 14.31 -21.36
C THR A 81 -0.88 14.52 -19.96
N LEU A 82 0.01 14.48 -18.96
CA LEU A 82 -0.35 14.82 -17.58
C LEU A 82 -0.82 16.28 -17.47
N GLN A 83 -0.23 17.17 -18.26
CA GLN A 83 -0.62 18.58 -18.33
C GLN A 83 -2.06 18.76 -18.81
N GLU A 84 -2.49 18.00 -19.83
CA GLU A 84 -3.89 18.00 -20.29
C GLU A 84 -4.85 17.48 -19.21
N LEU A 85 -4.47 16.39 -18.52
CA LEU A 85 -5.25 15.84 -17.41
C LEU A 85 -5.43 16.86 -16.28
N VAL A 86 -4.35 17.51 -15.85
CA VAL A 86 -4.37 18.56 -14.81
C VAL A 86 -5.13 19.80 -15.26
N GLY A 87 -4.98 20.19 -16.53
CA GLY A 87 -5.71 21.31 -17.10
C GLY A 87 -7.22 21.08 -17.05
N ARG A 88 -7.68 19.89 -17.42
CA ARG A 88 -9.10 19.53 -17.40
C ARG A 88 -9.66 19.38 -16.00
N SER A 89 -8.93 18.74 -15.08
CA SER A 89 -9.41 18.55 -13.70
C SER A 89 -9.65 19.87 -12.98
N LYS A 90 -8.93 20.94 -13.34
CA LYS A 90 -9.11 22.28 -12.78
C LYS A 90 -10.32 23.05 -13.30
N THR A 91 -10.93 22.62 -14.42
CA THR A 91 -12.07 23.34 -15.00
C THR A 91 -13.36 23.16 -14.21
N GLY A 92 -13.43 22.12 -13.36
CA GLY A 92 -14.63 21.79 -12.57
C GLY A 92 -15.83 21.33 -13.40
N ALA A 93 -15.68 21.18 -14.72
CA ALA A 93 -16.76 20.77 -15.62
C ALA A 93 -16.99 19.25 -15.65
N GLU A 94 -16.01 18.47 -15.17
CA GLU A 94 -16.03 17.01 -15.17
C GLU A 94 -15.71 16.49 -13.77
N ASN A 95 -16.44 15.46 -13.32
CA ASN A 95 -16.09 14.71 -12.12
C ASN A 95 -15.02 13.68 -12.50
N PHE A 96 -13.82 13.84 -11.95
CA PHE A 96 -12.74 12.87 -12.09
C PHE A 96 -12.72 11.94 -10.88
N ASP A 97 -13.19 10.72 -11.08
CA ASP A 97 -12.99 9.65 -10.12
C ASP A 97 -11.62 8.98 -10.36
N PHE A 98 -10.97 8.52 -9.29
CA PHE A 98 -9.73 7.75 -9.38
C PHE A 98 -9.79 6.53 -8.46
N SER A 99 -9.13 5.46 -8.89
CA SER A 99 -8.99 4.24 -8.09
C SER A 99 -7.67 4.23 -7.34
N SER A 100 -7.66 3.63 -6.15
CA SER A 100 -6.46 3.31 -5.36
C SER A 100 -6.67 1.96 -4.67
N ALA A 101 -5.62 1.35 -4.12
CA ALA A 101 -5.72 0.10 -3.37
C ALA A 101 -6.46 0.26 -2.03
N GLY A 102 -6.79 1.48 -1.62
CA GLY A 102 -7.55 1.78 -0.41
C GLY A 102 -7.28 3.20 0.11
N VAL A 103 -8.10 3.64 1.07
CA VAL A 103 -7.91 4.93 1.75
C VAL A 103 -6.54 4.93 2.43
N GLY A 104 -5.70 5.91 2.06
CA GLY A 104 -4.34 6.02 2.59
C GLY A 104 -3.30 5.11 1.94
N SER A 105 -3.62 4.42 0.84
CA SER A 105 -2.63 3.68 0.06
C SER A 105 -1.69 4.61 -0.70
N ALA A 106 -0.46 4.14 -0.96
CA ALA A 106 0.49 4.79 -1.87
C ALA A 106 0.00 4.76 -3.33
N GLY A 107 -0.80 3.76 -3.73
CA GLY A 107 -1.16 3.50 -5.11
C GLY A 107 -2.28 2.48 -5.28
N ILE A 108 -2.51 2.03 -6.52
CA ILE A 108 -3.30 0.85 -6.90
C ILE A 108 -2.51 -0.44 -6.73
#